data_AF-A0A970F190-F1
#
_entry.id   AF-A0A970F190-F1
#
_cell.length_a   1.000
_cell.length_b   1.000
_cell.length_c   1.000
_cell.angle_alpha   90.00
_cell.angle_beta   90.00
_cell.angle_gamma   90.00
#
_symmetry.space_group_name_H-M   'P 1'
#
loop_
_entity.id
_entity.type
_entity.pdbx_description
1 polymer ?
#
loop_
_entity_poly.entity_id
_entity_poly.type
_entity_poly.pdbx_seq_one_letter_code
_entity_poly.pdbx_strand_id
1 'polypeptide(L)'
;MLAVHFPGFRVTGSDFADDRIRIDICVDSNSARCPDCGGTSTSVHSSYTRRLRDLPILGKPVEITASVRRFRCMVSDCHRVTFVESLDWLARRYAQRTERVTAVLRALVMLLSSILGATLAFSLGIRTSSSTLLRTVDRSAPTVKAPRFVGVDDFAIRRGRTYGTLLCDLETGRPVDIIPGRAAGPVAEWLSRHSGIQVVVRDRATAYAQAASYAVPEAIQVADRFHLVRNVADAFREVVDGKRWVAPTIPAEPVAETCTKKPEHERPTKRELARLASAQRLQHRYEDVPDRFRHGESIRAISRATGLSRATVRKYLRGTQPQQRAPRPPVPGKITPFADYMQLRWKAGCHNAAQLFREIGALGYDGSPSQVRAFVQPWRALAGTSVVRRASWKDVRWAILCPPERRNPIQQELAAESLDINPELREAHDLFQRFRAILRERRPENLPRWIEQASVSSFPSFRRLAKTFTADLKAVMAGVEHEWSTGKVEGQITRVKLLKRIGYGRSSFDLLRARILAAPCGRGTCPASVLARALRVEA
;
A
#
# COMPACT_ATOMS: atom_id res chain seq x y z
N MET A 1 42.99 21.71 -7.18
CA MET A 1 41.95 22.63 -6.67
C MET A 1 40.63 22.16 -7.26
N LEU A 2 39.62 21.83 -6.45
CA LEU A 2 38.28 21.53 -6.98
C LEU A 2 37.75 22.80 -7.64
N ALA A 3 37.63 22.82 -8.97
CA ALA A 3 37.02 23.94 -9.68
C ALA A 3 35.50 23.88 -9.47
N VAL A 4 35.00 24.67 -8.51
CA VAL A 4 33.56 24.80 -8.27
C VAL A 4 33.05 25.93 -9.14
N HIS A 5 32.25 25.61 -10.16
CA HIS A 5 31.69 26.60 -11.08
C HIS A 5 30.29 27.02 -10.63
N PHE A 6 30.06 28.32 -10.51
CA PHE A 6 28.76 28.92 -10.25
C PHE A 6 28.38 29.80 -11.46
N PRO A 7 27.42 29.38 -12.31
CA PRO A 7 26.97 30.15 -13.47
C PRO A 7 26.67 31.61 -13.15
N GLY A 8 27.36 32.54 -13.82
CA GLY A 8 27.21 33.98 -13.60
C GLY A 8 27.95 34.53 -12.37
N PHE A 9 28.77 33.72 -11.70
CA PHE A 9 29.55 34.10 -10.53
C PHE A 9 31.02 33.71 -10.66
N ARG A 10 31.88 34.59 -10.15
CA ARG A 10 33.31 34.33 -9.98
C ARG A 10 33.58 33.90 -8.55
N VAL A 11 34.36 32.84 -8.39
CA VAL A 11 34.88 32.43 -7.07
C VAL A 11 36.07 33.31 -6.71
N THR A 12 35.97 34.04 -5.60
CA THR A 12 37.03 34.94 -5.11
C THR A 12 37.88 34.29 -4.03
N GLY A 13 37.39 33.22 -3.39
CA GLY A 13 38.11 32.52 -2.34
C GLY A 13 37.39 31.24 -1.92
N SER A 14 38.12 30.36 -1.24
CA SER A 14 37.57 29.14 -0.66
C SER A 14 38.38 28.73 0.57
N ASP A 15 37.69 28.28 1.60
CA ASP A 15 38.28 27.76 2.84
C ASP A 15 37.72 26.37 3.14
N PHE A 16 38.62 25.41 3.35
CA PHE A 16 38.28 23.99 3.53
C PHE A 16 38.68 23.55 4.94
N ALA A 17 37.78 23.76 5.89
CA ALA A 17 37.94 23.25 7.25
C ALA A 17 37.50 21.78 7.36
N ASP A 18 37.82 21.16 8.49
CA ASP A 18 37.43 19.77 8.75
C ASP A 18 35.90 19.61 8.91
N ASP A 19 35.23 20.61 9.48
CA ASP A 19 33.81 20.58 9.82
C ASP A 19 32.90 21.33 8.82
N ARG A 20 33.47 22.18 7.94
CA ARG A 20 32.72 23.00 6.97
C ARG A 20 33.57 23.44 5.78
N ILE A 21 32.89 23.82 4.70
CA ILE A 21 33.52 24.43 3.51
C ILE A 21 32.90 25.81 3.30
N ARG A 22 33.73 26.84 3.20
CA ARG A 22 33.30 28.20 2.83
C ARG A 22 33.74 28.49 1.40
N ILE A 23 32.85 29.06 0.60
CA ILE A 23 33.14 29.53 -0.75
C ILE A 23 32.72 30.99 -0.87
N ASP A 24 33.67 31.84 -1.21
CA ASP A 24 33.44 33.27 -1.38
C ASP A 24 33.26 33.57 -2.88
N ILE A 25 32.17 34.25 -3.24
CA ILE A 25 31.79 34.53 -4.63
C ILE A 25 31.35 35.98 -4.84
N CYS A 26 31.46 36.45 -6.09
CA CYS A 26 30.83 37.69 -6.56
C CYS A 26 30.20 37.48 -7.94
N VAL A 27 29.28 38.34 -8.35
CA VAL A 27 28.67 38.29 -9.69
C VAL A 27 29.73 38.61 -10.75
N ASP A 28 29.82 37.82 -11.81
CA ASP A 28 30.84 37.92 -12.87
C ASP A 28 30.50 38.97 -13.95
N SER A 29 29.86 40.06 -13.53
CA SER A 29 29.52 41.20 -14.38
C SER A 29 29.93 42.49 -13.68
N ASN A 30 30.35 43.50 -14.43
CA ASN A 30 30.65 44.83 -13.89
C ASN A 30 29.44 45.77 -13.91
N SER A 31 28.29 45.29 -14.38
CA SER A 31 27.06 46.08 -14.50
C SER A 31 25.83 45.28 -14.08
N ALA A 32 24.78 45.99 -13.67
CA ALA A 32 23.49 45.42 -13.34
C ALA A 32 22.35 46.25 -13.96
N ARG A 33 21.21 45.60 -14.22
CA ARG A 33 20.01 46.27 -14.78
C ARG A 33 19.06 46.68 -13.67
N CYS A 34 18.55 47.91 -13.75
CA CYS A 34 17.49 48.37 -12.86
C CYS A 34 16.21 47.58 -13.12
N PRO A 35 15.55 47.00 -12.10
CA PRO A 35 14.36 46.19 -12.33
C PRO A 35 13.10 47.00 -12.71
N ASP A 36 13.13 48.35 -12.69
CA ASP A 36 11.95 49.20 -12.94
C ASP A 36 12.03 49.75 -14.38
N CYS A 37 13.13 50.43 -14.71
CA CYS A 37 13.33 51.01 -16.04
C CYS A 37 14.13 50.12 -17.01
N GLY A 38 14.70 49.00 -16.55
CA GLY A 38 15.57 48.13 -17.36
C GLY A 38 16.96 48.69 -17.66
N GLY A 39 17.23 49.95 -17.32
CA GLY A 39 18.50 50.63 -17.60
C GLY A 39 19.70 49.97 -16.92
N THR A 40 20.79 49.81 -17.66
CA THR A 40 22.05 49.24 -17.15
C THR A 40 22.84 50.30 -16.38
N SER A 41 23.39 49.95 -15.23
CA SER A 41 24.28 50.80 -14.44
C SER A 41 25.56 50.08 -14.05
N THR A 42 26.66 50.83 -14.06
CA THR A 42 27.99 50.44 -13.53
C THR A 42 28.33 51.20 -12.24
N SER A 43 27.52 52.18 -11.84
CA SER A 43 27.78 53.03 -10.67
C SER A 43 27.40 52.33 -9.37
N VAL A 44 28.39 51.81 -8.65
CA VAL A 44 28.20 51.14 -7.36
C VAL A 44 28.01 52.18 -6.25
N HIS A 45 26.92 52.05 -5.50
CA HIS A 45 26.63 52.86 -4.31
C HIS A 45 27.25 52.25 -3.05
N SER A 46 27.07 50.94 -2.84
CA SER A 46 27.53 50.22 -1.67
C SER A 46 27.61 48.73 -1.98
N SER A 47 28.30 47.94 -1.17
CA SER A 47 28.25 46.47 -1.20
C SER A 47 27.94 45.91 0.18
N TYR A 48 27.41 44.69 0.22
CA TYR A 48 27.18 43.94 1.45
C TYR A 48 27.32 42.45 1.20
N THR A 49 27.54 41.70 2.28
CA THR A 49 27.76 40.26 2.20
C THR A 49 26.48 39.49 2.53
N ARG A 50 26.14 38.50 1.70
CA ARG A 50 25.09 37.51 1.99
C ARG A 50 25.71 36.15 2.27
N ARG A 51 25.32 35.52 3.37
CA ARG A 51 25.66 34.13 3.68
C ARG A 51 24.52 33.20 3.29
N LEU A 52 24.81 32.22 2.46
CA LEU A 52 23.85 31.25 1.93
C LEU A 52 24.31 29.84 2.27
N ARG A 53 23.42 29.04 2.85
CA ARG A 53 23.66 27.61 3.00
C ARG A 53 23.49 26.90 1.68
N ASP A 54 24.41 25.99 1.38
CA ASP A 54 24.42 25.29 0.11
C ASP A 54 24.52 23.76 0.26
N LEU A 55 24.43 23.02 -0.86
CA LEU A 55 24.51 21.57 -0.82
C LEU A 55 25.91 21.11 -0.35
N PRO A 56 25.96 20.07 0.49
CA PRO A 56 27.18 19.59 1.12
C PRO A 56 28.14 19.02 0.08
N ILE A 57 29.44 19.22 0.30
CA ILE A 57 30.51 18.67 -0.52
C ILE A 57 31.26 17.67 0.34
N LEU A 58 31.36 16.42 -0.13
CA LEU A 58 32.00 15.31 0.62
C LEU A 58 31.41 15.13 2.04
N GLY A 59 30.11 15.35 2.19
CA GLY A 59 29.41 15.28 3.48
C GLY A 59 29.62 16.49 4.40
N LYS A 60 30.48 17.44 4.03
CA LYS A 60 30.72 18.67 4.80
C LYS A 60 29.69 19.74 4.45
N PRO A 61 29.10 20.43 5.44
CA PRO A 61 28.26 21.61 5.21
C PRO A 61 28.99 22.68 4.41
N VAL A 62 28.29 23.28 3.43
CA VAL A 62 28.83 24.36 2.60
C VAL A 62 28.12 25.68 2.91
N GLU A 63 28.89 26.74 3.15
CA GLU A 63 28.43 28.12 3.23
C GLU A 63 29.00 28.94 2.08
N ILE A 64 28.13 29.63 1.35
CA ILE A 64 28.50 30.58 0.31
C ILE A 64 28.44 31.99 0.89
N THR A 65 29.55 32.71 0.78
CA THR A 65 29.65 34.14 1.09
C THR A 65 29.57 34.92 -0.23
N ALA A 66 28.40 35.43 -0.58
CA ALA A 66 28.22 36.24 -1.78
C ALA A 66 28.42 37.72 -1.48
N SER A 67 29.37 38.38 -2.16
CA SER A 67 29.49 39.83 -2.17
C SER A 67 28.47 40.42 -3.15
N VAL A 68 27.53 41.20 -2.64
CA VAL A 68 26.40 41.76 -3.38
C VAL A 68 26.50 43.29 -3.42
N ARG A 69 26.48 43.85 -4.62
CA ARG A 69 26.55 45.28 -4.87
C ARG A 69 25.16 45.88 -5.01
N ARG A 70 25.05 47.12 -4.55
CA ARG A 70 23.93 48.03 -4.77
C ARG A 70 24.41 49.10 -5.74
N PHE A 71 23.66 49.30 -6.81
CA PHE A 71 23.93 50.26 -7.88
C PHE A 71 23.03 51.49 -7.74
N ARG A 72 23.50 52.64 -8.25
CA ARG A 72 22.66 53.82 -8.51
C ARG A 72 22.01 53.68 -9.89
N CYS A 73 20.73 53.98 -10.02
CA CYS A 73 20.14 54.10 -11.36
C CYS A 73 20.58 55.43 -11.98
N MET A 74 21.05 55.38 -13.23
CA MET A 74 21.53 56.56 -13.96
C MET A 74 20.47 57.12 -14.93
N VAL A 75 19.28 56.50 -15.00
CA VAL A 75 18.17 56.97 -15.84
C VAL A 75 17.44 58.08 -15.08
N SER A 76 17.39 59.29 -15.65
CA SER A 76 16.83 60.49 -15.01
C SER A 76 15.36 60.33 -14.60
N ASP A 77 14.58 59.64 -15.43
CA ASP A 77 13.12 59.55 -15.26
C ASP A 77 12.71 58.32 -14.43
N CYS A 78 13.68 57.60 -13.87
CA CYS A 78 13.41 56.42 -13.07
C CYS A 78 13.25 56.80 -11.59
N HIS A 79 12.08 56.51 -11.00
CA HIS A 79 11.84 56.73 -9.57
C HIS A 79 12.77 55.92 -8.65
N ARG A 80 13.40 54.84 -9.16
CA ARG A 80 14.29 54.00 -8.38
C ARG A 80 15.71 54.54 -8.35
N VAL A 81 16.07 55.20 -7.25
CA VAL A 81 17.41 55.79 -7.03
C VAL A 81 18.51 54.74 -6.90
N THR A 82 18.27 53.66 -6.16
CA THR A 82 19.23 52.55 -6.01
C THR A 82 18.56 51.19 -6.17
N PHE A 83 19.31 50.21 -6.66
CA PHE A 83 18.84 48.83 -6.79
C PHE A 83 19.97 47.84 -6.46
N VAL A 84 19.60 46.63 -6.06
CA VAL A 84 20.54 45.56 -5.72
C VAL A 84 20.69 44.65 -6.92
N GLU A 85 21.91 44.20 -7.20
CA GLU A 85 22.13 43.23 -8.27
C GLU A 85 21.43 41.89 -7.99
N SER A 86 20.99 41.23 -9.07
CA SER A 86 20.25 39.98 -8.98
C SER A 86 21.17 38.81 -8.66
N LEU A 87 20.71 37.95 -7.74
CA LEU A 87 21.29 36.64 -7.49
C LEU A 87 20.36 35.50 -7.96
N ASP A 88 19.43 35.76 -8.87
CA ASP A 88 18.22 34.94 -9.06
C ASP A 88 18.50 33.46 -9.38
N TRP A 89 19.59 33.17 -10.10
CA TRP A 89 20.02 31.79 -10.34
C TRP A 89 20.41 31.08 -9.03
N LEU A 90 21.08 31.79 -8.11
CA LEU A 90 21.63 31.23 -6.89
C LEU A 90 20.60 31.18 -5.76
N ALA A 91 19.94 32.31 -5.48
CA ALA A 91 19.02 32.46 -4.34
C ALA A 91 18.08 33.66 -4.50
N ARG A 92 16.79 33.45 -4.23
CA ARG A 92 15.80 34.54 -4.13
C ARG A 92 16.20 35.65 -3.13
N ARG A 93 15.57 36.81 -3.30
CA ARG A 93 15.68 37.94 -2.35
C ARG A 93 15.37 37.46 -0.93
N TYR A 94 16.22 37.81 0.03
CA TYR A 94 16.15 37.42 1.46
C TYR A 94 16.31 35.93 1.78
N ALA A 95 16.45 35.04 0.80
CA ALA A 95 16.74 33.63 1.07
C ALA A 95 18.08 33.47 1.79
N GLN A 96 18.13 32.54 2.76
CA GLN A 96 19.34 32.19 3.53
C GLN A 96 19.98 30.87 3.05
N ARG A 97 19.53 30.37 1.90
CA ARG A 97 19.96 29.13 1.27
C ARG A 97 19.78 29.28 -0.23
N THR A 98 20.51 28.47 -0.99
CA THR A 98 20.40 28.44 -2.45
C THR A 98 19.07 27.82 -2.90
N GLU A 99 18.67 28.11 -4.14
CA GLU A 99 17.48 27.48 -4.75
C GLU A 99 17.66 25.96 -4.86
N ARG A 100 18.87 25.47 -5.16
CA ARG A 100 19.19 24.03 -5.20
C ARG A 100 18.95 23.31 -3.87
N VAL A 101 19.37 23.91 -2.74
CA VAL A 101 19.03 23.36 -1.41
C VAL A 101 17.53 23.37 -1.18
N THR A 102 16.85 24.46 -1.54
CA THR A 102 15.38 24.57 -1.39
C THR A 102 14.65 23.48 -2.19
N ALA A 103 15.11 23.19 -3.41
CA ALA A 103 14.55 22.15 -4.26
C ALA A 103 14.72 20.75 -3.64
N VAL A 104 15.92 20.42 -3.14
CA VAL A 104 16.17 19.14 -2.43
C VAL A 104 15.29 19.02 -1.19
N LEU A 105 15.25 20.06 -0.36
CA LEU A 105 14.41 20.10 0.84
C LEU A 105 12.92 19.90 0.52
N ARG A 106 12.43 20.54 -0.56
CA ARG A 106 11.06 20.34 -1.06
C ARG A 106 10.82 18.91 -1.52
N ALA A 107 11.75 18.30 -2.24
CA ALA A 107 11.64 16.91 -2.67
C ALA A 107 11.58 15.94 -1.47
N LEU A 108 12.41 16.15 -0.44
CA LEU A 108 12.43 15.34 0.77
C LEU A 108 11.09 15.34 1.50
N VAL A 109 10.48 16.52 1.72
CA VAL A 109 9.20 16.62 2.44
C VAL A 109 8.01 16.10 1.62
N MET A 110 8.12 16.11 0.28
CA MET A 110 7.12 15.53 -0.61
C MET A 110 7.13 14.00 -0.56
N LEU A 111 8.30 13.39 -0.41
CA LEU A 111 8.49 11.93 -0.37
C LEU A 111 8.38 11.33 1.04
N LEU A 112 8.87 12.04 2.06
CA LEU A 112 9.01 11.56 3.43
C LEU A 112 8.09 12.30 4.41
N SER A 113 8.12 11.89 5.68
CA SER A 113 7.60 12.74 6.75
C SER A 113 8.56 13.91 6.99
N SER A 114 8.08 15.02 7.56
CA SER A 114 8.97 16.17 7.83
C SER A 114 10.05 15.84 8.86
N ILE A 115 9.80 14.91 9.78
CA ILE A 115 10.78 14.43 10.75
C ILE A 115 11.85 13.61 10.05
N LEU A 116 11.45 12.58 9.30
CA LEU A 116 12.39 11.72 8.57
C LEU A 116 13.17 12.50 7.51
N GLY A 117 12.51 13.45 6.83
CA GLY A 117 13.17 14.35 5.89
C GLY A 117 14.22 15.23 6.56
N ALA A 118 13.97 15.72 7.78
CA ALA A 118 14.94 16.53 8.52
C ALA A 118 16.11 15.67 9.01
N THR A 119 15.82 14.46 9.50
CA THR A 119 16.85 13.48 9.89
C THR A 119 17.75 13.11 8.72
N LEU A 120 17.17 12.79 7.57
CA LEU A 120 17.95 12.47 6.37
C LEU A 120 18.76 13.67 5.87
N ALA A 121 18.14 14.86 5.82
CA ALA A 121 18.86 16.09 5.47
C ALA A 121 20.06 16.31 6.40
N PHE A 122 19.91 16.08 7.70
CA PHE A 122 20.99 16.18 8.67
C PHE A 122 22.11 15.17 8.39
N SER A 123 21.78 13.90 8.15
CA SER A 123 22.76 12.86 7.78
C SER A 123 23.50 13.15 6.48
N LEU A 124 22.88 13.92 5.58
CA LEU A 124 23.51 14.34 4.32
C LEU A 124 24.39 15.59 4.49
N GLY A 125 24.35 16.28 5.64
CA GLY A 125 25.09 17.54 5.87
C GLY A 125 24.26 18.82 5.65
N ILE A 126 22.95 18.71 5.43
CA ILE A 126 22.03 19.84 5.26
C ILE A 126 21.32 20.16 6.58
N ARG A 127 21.68 21.28 7.21
CA ARG A 127 21.08 21.73 8.47
C ARG A 127 19.68 22.33 8.25
N THR A 128 18.63 21.61 8.65
CA THR A 128 17.24 22.06 8.62
C THR A 128 16.42 21.49 9.78
N SER A 129 15.28 22.11 10.09
CA SER A 129 14.26 21.56 10.99
C SER A 129 13.08 20.95 10.22
N SER A 130 12.29 20.11 10.89
CA SER A 130 11.04 19.57 10.35
C SER A 130 10.04 20.68 10.00
N SER A 131 9.95 21.74 10.80
CA SER A 131 9.11 22.91 10.54
C SER A 131 9.57 23.70 9.31
N THR A 132 10.89 23.85 9.12
CA THR A 132 11.48 24.53 7.96
C THR A 132 11.20 23.76 6.67
N LEU A 133 11.24 22.43 6.71
CA LEU A 133 10.84 21.58 5.59
C LEU A 133 9.38 21.80 5.19
N LEU A 134 8.46 21.86 6.15
CA LEU A 134 7.04 22.11 5.84
C LEU A 134 6.77 23.48 5.22
N ARG A 135 7.64 24.46 5.44
CA ARG A 135 7.58 25.79 4.83
C ARG A 135 8.09 25.83 3.39
N THR A 136 8.79 24.80 2.92
CA THR A 136 9.27 24.74 1.52
C THR A 136 8.20 24.21 0.56
N VAL A 137 7.16 23.56 1.10
CA VAL A 137 6.02 23.07 0.33
C VAL A 137 5.22 24.25 -0.15
N ASP A 138 5.10 24.36 -1.48
CA ASP A 138 4.16 25.28 -2.09
C ASP A 138 2.74 24.75 -1.87
N ARG A 139 1.89 25.58 -1.27
CA ARG A 139 0.49 25.25 -0.97
C ARG A 139 -0.49 25.94 -1.93
N SER A 140 0.01 26.71 -2.88
CA SER A 140 -0.81 27.26 -3.94
C SER A 140 -1.45 26.15 -4.76
N ALA A 141 -2.65 26.41 -5.28
CA ALA A 141 -3.31 25.49 -6.17
C ALA A 141 -2.55 25.44 -7.50
N PRO A 142 -2.11 24.27 -7.98
CA PRO A 142 -1.58 24.18 -9.33
C PRO A 142 -2.70 24.54 -10.31
N THR A 143 -2.39 25.33 -11.33
CA THR A 143 -3.30 25.56 -12.44
C THR A 143 -3.39 24.27 -13.25
N VAL A 144 -4.48 23.52 -13.10
CA VAL A 144 -4.69 22.28 -13.85
C VAL A 144 -5.61 22.56 -15.04
N LYS A 145 -5.26 22.03 -16.21
CA LYS A 145 -6.14 22.04 -17.38
C LYS A 145 -7.44 21.30 -17.04
N ALA A 146 -8.58 21.85 -17.43
CA ALA A 146 -9.86 21.19 -17.21
C ALA A 146 -9.88 19.77 -17.83
N PRO A 147 -10.11 18.71 -17.02
CA PRO A 147 -10.18 17.34 -17.52
C PRO A 147 -11.48 17.09 -18.27
N ARG A 148 -11.44 16.22 -19.29
CA ARG A 148 -12.64 15.79 -20.03
C ARG A 148 -13.43 14.72 -19.27
N PHE A 149 -12.73 13.85 -18.56
CA PHE A 149 -13.31 12.73 -17.82
C PHE A 149 -12.89 12.84 -16.35
N VAL A 150 -13.85 13.08 -15.47
CA VAL A 150 -13.59 13.31 -14.04
C VAL A 150 -14.11 12.14 -13.23
N GLY A 151 -13.27 11.61 -12.36
CA GLY A 151 -13.66 10.67 -11.31
C GLY A 151 -13.78 11.40 -9.98
N VAL A 152 -14.91 11.22 -9.31
CA VAL A 152 -15.22 11.80 -8.00
C VAL A 152 -15.43 10.66 -7.00
N ASP A 153 -14.69 10.68 -5.90
CA ASP A 153 -14.89 9.72 -4.81
C ASP A 153 -14.44 10.31 -3.47
N ASP A 154 -15.00 9.80 -2.37
CA ASP A 154 -14.70 10.26 -1.03
C ASP A 154 -13.56 9.47 -0.39
N PHE A 155 -12.78 10.14 0.47
CA PHE A 155 -11.78 9.49 1.29
C PHE A 155 -11.82 10.01 2.71
N ALA A 156 -11.72 9.09 3.66
CA ALA A 156 -11.60 9.46 5.07
C ALA A 156 -10.23 10.10 5.33
N ILE A 157 -10.21 11.35 5.82
CA ILE A 157 -9.02 11.99 6.41
C ILE A 157 -8.80 11.41 7.81
N ARG A 158 -9.84 11.43 8.64
CA ARG A 158 -9.92 10.67 9.91
C ARG A 158 -11.19 9.84 9.86
N ARG A 159 -11.05 8.51 9.87
CA ARG A 159 -12.19 7.58 9.78
C ARG A 159 -13.26 7.95 10.81
N GLY A 160 -14.51 8.08 10.34
CA GLY A 160 -15.66 8.43 11.17
C GLY A 160 -15.71 9.87 11.67
N ARG A 161 -14.78 10.76 11.26
CA ARG A 161 -14.75 12.16 11.73
C ARG A 161 -14.67 13.15 10.58
N THR A 162 -13.64 13.05 9.74
CA THR A 162 -13.39 14.01 8.67
C THR A 162 -13.12 13.31 7.35
N TYR A 163 -13.71 13.83 6.29
CA TYR A 163 -13.67 13.31 4.93
C TYR A 163 -13.15 14.38 3.98
N GLY A 164 -12.62 13.96 2.84
CA GLY A 164 -12.35 14.81 1.69
C GLY A 164 -12.87 14.12 0.44
N THR A 165 -13.13 14.90 -0.60
CA THR A 165 -13.49 14.41 -1.92
C THR A 165 -12.27 14.53 -2.83
N LEU A 166 -11.92 13.46 -3.53
CA LEU A 166 -10.84 13.43 -4.51
C LEU A 166 -11.43 13.59 -5.92
N LEU A 167 -10.87 14.54 -6.67
CA LEU A 167 -11.14 14.74 -8.08
C LEU A 167 -9.95 14.22 -8.88
N CYS A 168 -10.20 13.30 -9.80
CA CYS A 168 -9.17 12.65 -10.59
C CYS A 168 -9.49 12.80 -12.08
N ASP A 169 -8.50 13.17 -12.87
CA ASP A 169 -8.57 13.07 -14.31
C ASP A 169 -8.45 11.60 -14.69
N LEU A 170 -9.50 11.06 -15.28
CA LEU A 170 -9.57 9.64 -15.64
C LEU A 170 -8.78 9.32 -16.90
N GLU A 171 -8.42 10.28 -17.77
CA GLU A 171 -7.52 10.02 -18.89
C GLU A 171 -6.10 9.78 -18.35
N THR A 172 -5.56 10.78 -17.66
CA THR A 172 -4.18 10.74 -17.16
C THR A 172 -4.01 9.93 -15.88
N GLY A 173 -5.10 9.64 -15.17
CA GLY A 173 -5.09 8.99 -13.85
C GLY A 173 -4.50 9.87 -12.75
N ARG A 174 -4.49 11.20 -12.93
CA ARG A 174 -3.87 12.15 -12.01
C ARG A 174 -4.91 12.83 -11.14
N PRO A 175 -4.63 13.03 -9.83
CA PRO A 175 -5.41 13.94 -9.01
C PRO A 175 -5.41 15.35 -9.60
N VAL A 176 -6.58 15.92 -9.81
CA VAL A 176 -6.75 17.31 -10.25
C VAL A 176 -6.92 18.22 -9.04
N ASP A 177 -7.74 17.80 -8.08
CA ASP A 177 -7.94 18.53 -6.84
C ASP A 177 -8.40 17.61 -5.70
N ILE A 178 -8.33 18.12 -4.47
CA ILE A 178 -9.06 17.58 -3.32
C ILE A 178 -9.89 18.67 -2.64
N ILE A 179 -11.10 18.32 -2.26
CA ILE A 179 -12.08 19.23 -1.65
C ILE A 179 -12.35 18.76 -0.21
N PRO A 180 -12.41 19.67 0.78
CA PRO A 180 -12.76 19.29 2.14
C PRO A 180 -14.23 18.85 2.23
N GLY A 181 -14.50 17.74 2.89
CA GLY A 181 -15.84 17.20 3.07
C GLY A 181 -16.36 16.37 1.89
N ARG A 182 -17.67 16.10 1.94
CA ARG A 182 -18.44 15.29 0.97
C ARG A 182 -19.76 15.94 0.55
N ALA A 183 -19.86 17.25 0.76
CA ALA A 183 -21.06 18.01 0.44
C ALA A 183 -21.13 18.32 -1.05
N ALA A 184 -22.35 18.45 -1.59
CA ALA A 184 -22.58 18.74 -3.00
C ALA A 184 -22.01 20.12 -3.42
N GLY A 185 -22.22 21.15 -2.60
CA GLY A 185 -21.88 22.54 -2.92
C GLY A 185 -20.42 22.75 -3.35
N PRO A 186 -19.43 22.38 -2.51
CA PRO A 186 -18.01 22.55 -2.86
C PRO A 186 -17.59 21.80 -4.14
N VAL A 187 -18.17 20.62 -4.39
CA VAL A 187 -17.91 19.85 -5.62
C VAL A 187 -18.52 20.55 -6.83
N ALA A 188 -19.76 21.04 -6.70
CA ALA A 188 -20.44 21.77 -7.76
C ALA A 188 -19.70 23.07 -8.12
N GLU A 189 -19.21 23.80 -7.12
CA GLU A 189 -18.41 25.02 -7.30
C GLU A 189 -17.13 24.72 -8.08
N TRP A 190 -16.45 23.61 -7.76
CA TRP A 190 -15.27 23.19 -8.48
C TRP A 190 -15.59 22.79 -9.93
N LEU A 191 -16.63 21.98 -10.15
CA LEU A 191 -17.05 21.55 -11.47
C LEU A 191 -17.43 22.74 -12.36
N SER A 192 -18.13 23.74 -11.81
CA SER A 192 -18.57 24.95 -12.54
C SER A 192 -17.40 25.81 -13.04
N ARG A 193 -16.24 25.74 -12.39
CA ARG A 193 -15.02 26.47 -12.81
C ARG A 193 -14.27 25.79 -13.94
N HIS A 194 -14.61 24.56 -14.29
CA HIS A 194 -13.89 23.75 -15.28
C HIS A 194 -14.81 23.41 -16.46
N SER A 195 -14.82 24.28 -17.47
CA SER A 195 -15.51 24.04 -18.74
C SER A 195 -14.87 22.88 -19.52
N GLY A 196 -15.67 22.05 -20.18
CA GLY A 196 -15.20 20.98 -21.06
C GLY A 196 -15.21 19.57 -20.45
N ILE A 197 -15.78 19.40 -19.26
CA ILE A 197 -16.07 18.09 -18.67
C ILE A 197 -17.18 17.42 -19.49
N GLN A 198 -16.89 16.24 -20.03
CA GLN A 198 -17.81 15.44 -20.84
C GLN A 198 -18.42 14.29 -20.03
N VAL A 199 -17.65 13.74 -19.08
CA VAL A 199 -18.07 12.60 -18.26
C VAL A 199 -17.70 12.82 -16.80
N VAL A 200 -18.65 12.56 -15.90
CA VAL A 200 -18.43 12.52 -14.45
C VAL A 200 -18.72 11.12 -13.95
N VAL A 201 -17.66 10.39 -13.60
CA VAL A 201 -17.78 9.11 -12.90
C VAL A 201 -17.85 9.37 -11.41
N ARG A 202 -18.88 8.84 -10.77
CA ARG A 202 -19.10 8.98 -9.33
C ARG A 202 -19.61 7.69 -8.72
N ASP A 203 -19.59 7.62 -7.40
CA ASP A 203 -20.37 6.64 -6.67
C ASP A 203 -21.89 6.92 -6.79
N ARG A 204 -22.69 6.25 -5.97
CA ARG A 204 -24.16 6.45 -5.94
C ARG A 204 -24.63 7.41 -4.84
N ALA A 205 -23.76 8.27 -4.33
CA ALA A 205 -24.14 9.27 -3.34
C ALA A 205 -24.94 10.40 -4.01
N THR A 206 -26.09 10.74 -3.40
CA THR A 206 -26.97 11.82 -3.87
C THR A 206 -26.25 13.16 -3.99
N ALA A 207 -25.30 13.44 -3.10
CA ALA A 207 -24.55 14.70 -3.09
C ALA A 207 -23.74 14.91 -4.39
N TYR A 208 -23.06 13.89 -4.89
CA TYR A 208 -22.28 14.00 -6.12
C TYR A 208 -23.17 14.01 -7.36
N ALA A 209 -24.28 13.26 -7.34
CA ALA A 209 -25.29 13.32 -8.39
C ALA A 209 -25.88 14.72 -8.54
N GLN A 210 -26.26 15.36 -7.43
CA GLN A 210 -26.76 16.74 -7.41
C GLN A 210 -25.69 17.74 -7.87
N ALA A 211 -24.46 17.59 -7.39
CA ALA A 211 -23.36 18.48 -7.78
C ALA A 211 -23.09 18.44 -9.29
N ALA A 212 -23.03 17.25 -9.88
CA ALA A 212 -22.83 17.07 -11.31
C ALA A 212 -24.02 17.60 -12.12
N SER A 213 -25.25 17.27 -11.72
CA SER A 213 -26.46 17.71 -12.43
C SER A 213 -26.62 19.24 -12.43
N TYR A 214 -26.19 19.91 -11.35
CA TYR A 214 -26.24 21.36 -11.24
C TYR A 214 -25.11 22.05 -12.02
N ALA A 215 -23.87 21.58 -11.85
CA ALA A 215 -22.68 22.28 -12.36
C ALA A 215 -22.36 21.96 -13.83
N VAL A 216 -22.64 20.73 -14.28
CA VAL A 216 -22.30 20.23 -15.62
C VAL A 216 -23.45 19.37 -16.17
N PRO A 217 -24.63 19.97 -16.43
CA PRO A 217 -25.83 19.21 -16.84
C PRO A 217 -25.66 18.44 -18.16
N GLU A 218 -24.83 18.95 -19.07
CA GLU A 218 -24.51 18.31 -20.35
C GLU A 218 -23.55 17.12 -20.22
N ALA A 219 -22.87 16.96 -19.07
CA ALA A 219 -21.93 15.88 -18.86
C ALA A 219 -22.65 14.56 -18.55
N ILE A 220 -22.19 13.48 -19.18
CA ILE A 220 -22.71 12.14 -18.90
C ILE A 220 -22.24 11.73 -17.50
N GLN A 221 -23.19 11.50 -16.61
CA GLN A 221 -22.91 10.91 -15.31
C GLN A 221 -22.80 9.40 -15.45
N VAL A 222 -21.73 8.81 -14.92
CA VAL A 222 -21.47 7.37 -14.96
C VAL A 222 -21.43 6.87 -13.53
N ALA A 223 -22.33 5.95 -13.18
CA ALA A 223 -22.31 5.30 -11.87
C ALA A 223 -21.18 4.26 -11.84
N ASP A 224 -20.38 4.31 -10.78
CA ASP A 224 -19.27 3.39 -10.63
C ASP A 224 -19.71 1.93 -10.53
N ARG A 225 -19.16 1.09 -11.41
CA ARG A 225 -19.48 -0.34 -11.52
C ARG A 225 -19.22 -1.12 -10.23
N PHE A 226 -18.17 -0.78 -9.49
CA PHE A 226 -17.93 -1.45 -8.21
C PHE A 226 -19.06 -1.20 -7.21
N HIS A 227 -19.58 0.02 -7.15
CA HIS A 227 -20.73 0.37 -6.32
C HIS A 227 -22.01 -0.38 -6.75
N LEU A 228 -22.24 -0.53 -8.06
CA LEU A 228 -23.35 -1.32 -8.60
C LEU A 228 -23.29 -2.78 -8.17
N VAL A 229 -22.15 -3.44 -8.37
CA VAL A 229 -21.93 -4.83 -7.95
C VAL A 229 -22.07 -4.97 -6.43
N ARG A 230 -21.48 -4.03 -5.67
CA ARG A 230 -21.56 -4.03 -4.20
C ARG A 230 -23.00 -3.93 -3.73
N ASN A 231 -23.81 -3.03 -4.30
CA ASN A 231 -25.20 -2.88 -3.90
C ASN A 231 -26.02 -4.14 -4.17
N VAL A 232 -25.85 -4.79 -5.33
CA VAL A 232 -26.54 -6.05 -5.66
C VAL A 232 -26.06 -7.19 -4.77
N ALA A 233 -24.76 -7.26 -4.48
CA ALA A 233 -24.19 -8.25 -3.57
C ALA A 233 -24.64 -8.06 -2.12
N ASP A 234 -24.82 -6.83 -1.66
CA ASP A 234 -25.34 -6.52 -0.33
C ASP A 234 -26.85 -6.83 -0.24
N ALA A 235 -27.63 -6.52 -1.28
CA ALA A 235 -29.04 -6.90 -1.34
C ALA A 235 -29.23 -8.42 -1.32
N PHE A 236 -28.40 -9.16 -2.06
CA PHE A 236 -28.37 -10.62 -2.02
C PHE A 236 -27.91 -11.14 -0.65
N ARG A 237 -26.89 -10.52 -0.04
CA ARG A 237 -26.41 -10.89 1.30
C ARG A 237 -27.51 -10.74 2.35
N GLU A 238 -28.32 -9.70 2.27
CA GLU A 238 -29.45 -9.51 3.19
C GLU A 238 -30.47 -10.65 3.08
N VAL A 239 -30.71 -11.18 1.87
CA VAL A 239 -31.56 -12.37 1.67
C VAL A 239 -30.93 -13.59 2.33
N VAL A 240 -29.64 -13.84 2.04
CA VAL A 240 -28.93 -15.02 2.53
C VAL A 240 -28.75 -15.01 4.05
N ASP A 241 -28.49 -13.84 4.65
CA ASP A 241 -28.23 -13.71 6.08
C ASP A 241 -29.53 -13.46 6.89
N GLY A 242 -30.64 -13.10 6.23
CA GLY A 242 -31.93 -12.79 6.86
C GLY A 242 -32.81 -14.00 7.21
N LYS A 243 -32.46 -15.20 6.75
CA LYS A 243 -33.20 -16.45 7.04
C LYS A 243 -32.21 -17.60 7.30
N ARG A 244 -32.63 -18.58 8.11
CA ARG A 244 -31.90 -19.85 8.23
C ARG A 244 -32.27 -20.75 7.06
N TRP A 245 -31.30 -20.99 6.20
CA TRP A 245 -31.44 -21.86 5.04
C TRP A 245 -31.04 -23.30 5.39
N VAL A 246 -31.66 -24.26 4.71
CA VAL A 246 -31.31 -25.67 4.87
C VAL A 246 -30.10 -25.94 3.98
N ALA A 247 -28.99 -26.34 4.61
CA ALA A 247 -27.78 -26.69 3.89
C ALA A 247 -27.93 -28.10 3.27
N PRO A 248 -27.58 -28.28 1.98
CA PRO A 248 -27.54 -29.59 1.33
C PRO A 248 -26.52 -30.51 2.00
N THR A 249 -26.65 -31.78 1.65
CA THR A 249 -25.84 -32.84 2.22
C THR A 249 -24.77 -33.23 1.24
N ILE A 250 -23.51 -32.91 1.56
CA ILE A 250 -22.40 -33.25 0.67
C ILE A 250 -21.95 -34.68 1.01
N PRO A 251 -21.79 -35.57 0.01
CA PRO A 251 -20.97 -36.75 0.20
C PRO A 251 -19.63 -36.29 0.77
N ALA A 252 -19.20 -36.78 1.93
CA ALA A 252 -17.79 -36.65 2.23
C ALA A 252 -17.08 -37.41 1.11
N GLU A 253 -16.33 -36.69 0.28
CA GLU A 253 -15.38 -37.34 -0.59
C GLU A 253 -14.63 -38.36 0.30
N PRO A 254 -14.58 -39.67 -0.05
CA PRO A 254 -13.43 -40.43 0.41
C PRO A 254 -12.27 -39.56 -0.02
N VAL A 255 -11.41 -39.15 0.92
CA VAL A 255 -10.31 -38.24 0.62
C VAL A 255 -9.55 -38.88 -0.53
N ALA A 256 -9.86 -38.44 -1.75
CA ALA A 256 -9.27 -38.98 -2.94
C ALA A 256 -7.80 -38.64 -2.78
N GLU A 257 -6.96 -39.64 -2.92
CA GLU A 257 -5.52 -39.48 -3.02
C GLU A 257 -5.24 -38.47 -4.14
N THR A 258 -5.17 -37.19 -3.82
CA THR A 258 -4.42 -36.13 -4.50
C THR A 258 -4.81 -34.75 -3.96
N CYS A 259 -4.13 -34.37 -2.90
CA CYS A 259 -2.96 -33.56 -3.20
C CYS A 259 -1.84 -34.19 -2.40
N THR A 260 -0.92 -34.86 -3.09
CA THR A 260 0.48 -34.70 -2.75
C THR A 260 0.68 -33.19 -2.63
N LYS A 261 0.53 -32.65 -1.41
CA LYS A 261 1.36 -31.54 -1.02
C LYS A 261 2.74 -32.05 -1.35
N LYS A 262 3.28 -31.60 -2.50
CA LYS A 262 4.69 -31.68 -2.85
C LYS A 262 5.40 -31.51 -1.52
N PRO A 263 6.03 -32.58 -0.96
CA PRO A 263 6.13 -32.82 0.48
C PRO A 263 6.31 -31.46 1.13
N GLU A 264 5.24 -30.96 1.76
CA GLU A 264 5.37 -29.76 2.56
C GLU A 264 6.45 -30.20 3.53
N HIS A 265 7.69 -29.74 3.31
CA HIS A 265 8.81 -30.06 4.16
C HIS A 265 8.26 -29.84 5.55
N GLU A 266 8.02 -30.95 6.24
CA GLU A 266 7.35 -30.99 7.52
C GLU A 266 8.20 -30.04 8.35
N ARG A 267 7.70 -28.80 8.54
CA ARG A 267 8.60 -27.68 8.89
C ARG A 267 9.26 -28.16 10.17
N PRO A 268 10.58 -28.42 10.15
CA PRO A 268 11.13 -29.25 11.20
C PRO A 268 10.79 -28.53 12.49
N THR A 269 10.23 -29.28 13.43
CA THR A 269 9.78 -28.70 14.70
C THR A 269 10.91 -27.84 15.26
N LYS A 270 10.62 -26.84 16.09
CA LYS A 270 11.66 -25.97 16.66
C LYS A 270 12.81 -26.78 17.31
N ARG A 271 12.50 -27.99 17.80
CA ARG A 271 13.47 -29.00 18.25
C ARG A 271 14.28 -29.66 17.14
N GLU A 272 13.67 -30.08 16.04
CA GLU A 272 14.37 -30.65 14.88
C GLU A 272 15.24 -29.62 14.15
N LEU A 273 14.74 -28.39 13.97
CA LEU A 273 15.55 -27.28 13.44
C LEU A 273 16.78 -27.00 14.32
N ALA A 274 16.59 -26.99 15.65
CA ALA A 274 17.70 -26.83 16.58
C ALA A 274 18.70 -28.00 16.50
N ARG A 275 18.20 -29.23 16.29
CA ARG A 275 19.03 -30.44 16.14
C ARG A 275 19.83 -30.43 14.83
N LEU A 276 19.20 -30.09 13.71
CA LEU A 276 19.85 -29.95 12.40
C LEU A 276 20.91 -28.84 12.44
N ALA A 277 20.57 -27.69 13.01
CA ALA A 277 21.53 -26.59 13.17
C ALA A 277 22.71 -26.98 14.09
N SER A 278 22.47 -27.81 15.12
CA SER A 278 23.54 -28.32 15.98
C SER A 278 24.43 -29.34 15.26
N ALA A 279 23.86 -30.22 14.44
CA ALA A 279 24.62 -31.19 13.65
C ALA A 279 25.49 -30.47 12.59
N GLN A 280 24.94 -29.47 11.90
CA GLN A 280 25.68 -28.65 10.94
C GLN A 280 26.84 -27.89 11.59
N ARG A 281 26.63 -27.28 12.77
CA ARG A 281 27.71 -26.61 13.51
C ARG A 281 28.83 -27.57 13.92
N LEU A 282 28.49 -28.81 14.27
CA LEU A 282 29.46 -29.83 14.64
C LEU A 282 30.26 -30.32 13.42
N GLN A 283 29.59 -30.48 12.27
CA GLN A 283 30.21 -30.85 11.01
C GLN A 283 31.18 -29.77 10.51
N HIS A 284 30.75 -28.51 10.48
CA HIS A 284 31.61 -27.38 10.08
C HIS A 284 32.85 -27.27 10.98
N ARG A 285 32.72 -27.51 12.29
CA ARG A 285 33.87 -27.52 13.21
C ARG A 285 34.82 -28.70 12.96
N TYR A 286 34.31 -29.83 12.50
CA TYR A 286 35.13 -30.99 12.15
C TYR A 286 35.90 -30.77 10.85
N GLU A 287 35.33 -30.06 9.88
CA GLU A 287 35.97 -29.76 8.58
C GLU A 287 36.98 -28.59 8.67
N ASP A 288 36.66 -27.55 9.44
CA ASP A 288 37.50 -26.34 9.60
C ASP A 288 38.83 -26.65 10.31
N VAL A 289 38.85 -27.61 11.24
CA VAL A 289 40.07 -27.92 12.03
C VAL A 289 41.20 -28.54 11.18
N PRO A 290 40.98 -29.61 10.38
CA PRO A 290 41.99 -30.13 9.47
C PRO A 290 42.40 -29.15 8.38
N ASP A 291 41.49 -28.30 7.91
CA ASP A 291 41.77 -27.32 6.85
C ASP A 291 42.74 -26.24 7.34
N ARG A 292 42.48 -25.65 8.52
CA ARG A 292 43.40 -24.70 9.17
C ARG A 292 44.76 -25.31 9.49
N PHE A 293 44.79 -26.59 9.87
CA PHE A 293 46.06 -27.29 10.10
C PHE A 293 46.84 -27.51 8.80
N ARG A 294 46.17 -27.82 7.69
CA ARG A 294 46.80 -27.90 6.35
C ARG A 294 47.37 -26.56 5.90
N HIS A 295 46.78 -25.45 6.31
CA HIS A 295 47.30 -24.09 6.07
C HIS A 295 48.42 -23.66 7.04
N GLY A 296 48.98 -24.60 7.82
CA GLY A 296 50.15 -24.37 8.66
C GLY A 296 49.87 -23.76 10.04
N GLU A 297 48.60 -23.62 10.44
CA GLU A 297 48.27 -23.14 11.78
C GLU A 297 48.63 -24.18 12.86
N SER A 298 49.31 -23.75 13.93
CA SER A 298 49.60 -24.62 15.07
C SER A 298 48.32 -25.02 15.83
N ILE A 299 48.32 -26.19 16.49
CA ILE A 299 47.20 -26.68 17.32
C ILE A 299 46.75 -25.64 18.37
N ARG A 300 47.69 -24.82 18.90
CA ARG A 300 47.38 -23.74 19.85
C ARG A 300 46.66 -22.56 19.20
N ALA A 301 46.96 -22.25 17.94
CA ALA A 301 46.29 -21.20 17.17
C ALA A 301 44.87 -21.65 16.80
N ILE A 302 44.72 -22.87 16.27
CA ILE A 302 43.42 -23.47 15.91
C ILE A 302 42.48 -23.53 17.11
N SER A 303 42.99 -23.93 18.28
CA SER A 303 42.21 -23.98 19.53
C SER A 303 41.68 -22.60 19.95
N ARG A 304 42.46 -21.53 19.78
CA ARG A 304 42.01 -20.15 20.05
C ARG A 304 41.00 -19.67 19.01
N ALA A 305 41.23 -19.94 17.74
CA ALA A 305 40.37 -19.49 16.65
C ALA A 305 38.99 -20.18 16.66
N THR A 306 38.95 -21.48 16.96
CA THR A 306 37.71 -22.29 16.91
C THR A 306 36.99 -22.39 18.27
N GLY A 307 37.65 -21.96 19.36
CA GLY A 307 37.17 -22.13 20.73
C GLY A 307 37.11 -23.59 21.21
N LEU A 308 37.73 -24.51 20.48
CA LEU A 308 37.78 -25.94 20.83
C LEU A 308 38.96 -26.24 21.75
N SER A 309 38.81 -27.23 22.63
CA SER A 309 39.90 -27.71 23.46
C SER A 309 41.02 -28.33 22.61
N ARG A 310 42.28 -28.20 23.04
CA ARG A 310 43.42 -28.80 22.33
C ARG A 310 43.30 -30.33 22.18
N ALA A 311 42.63 -31.00 23.11
CA ALA A 311 42.34 -32.43 23.03
C ALA A 311 41.34 -32.75 21.91
N THR A 312 40.30 -31.92 21.75
CA THR A 312 39.31 -32.04 20.67
C THR A 312 39.92 -31.75 19.31
N VAL A 313 40.79 -30.73 19.20
CA VAL A 313 41.53 -30.43 17.96
C VAL A 313 42.39 -31.62 17.54
N ARG A 314 43.17 -32.21 18.46
CA ARG A 314 43.93 -33.45 18.19
C ARG A 314 43.06 -34.66 17.85
N LYS A 315 41.85 -34.73 18.39
CA LYS A 315 40.88 -35.80 18.08
C LYS A 315 40.37 -35.67 16.64
N TYR A 316 40.07 -34.45 16.19
CA TYR A 316 39.59 -34.19 14.83
C TYR A 316 40.70 -34.36 13.79
N LEU A 317 41.94 -33.94 14.09
CA LEU A 317 43.09 -34.21 13.21
C LEU A 317 43.42 -35.70 13.04
N ARG A 318 43.05 -36.55 14.03
CA ARG A 318 43.18 -38.01 13.94
C ARG A 318 42.05 -38.69 13.15
N GLY A 319 41.17 -37.93 12.51
CA GLY A 319 40.11 -38.46 11.65
C GLY A 319 38.91 -39.04 12.40
N THR A 320 38.82 -38.90 13.74
CA THR A 320 37.66 -39.43 14.49
C THR A 320 36.42 -38.57 14.26
N GLN A 321 35.52 -39.03 13.39
CA GLN A 321 34.25 -38.36 13.09
C GLN A 321 33.37 -38.27 14.35
N PRO A 322 32.72 -37.12 14.63
CA PRO A 322 31.82 -37.00 15.77
C PRO A 322 30.53 -37.82 15.58
N GLN A 323 30.24 -38.75 16.49
CA GLN A 323 28.99 -39.53 16.47
C GLN A 323 27.78 -38.63 16.72
N GLN A 324 26.78 -38.71 15.84
CA GLN A 324 25.48 -38.06 16.07
C GLN A 324 24.73 -38.81 17.18
N ARG A 325 24.24 -38.09 18.21
CA ARG A 325 23.43 -38.71 19.27
C ARG A 325 22.12 -39.25 18.66
N ALA A 326 21.90 -40.56 18.77
CA ALA A 326 20.64 -41.20 18.39
C ALA A 326 19.46 -40.62 19.20
N PRO A 327 18.24 -40.56 18.63
CA PRO A 327 17.06 -40.13 19.38
C PRO A 327 16.83 -41.03 20.60
N ARG A 328 16.37 -40.44 21.70
CA ARG A 328 15.87 -41.23 22.84
C ARG A 328 14.56 -41.92 22.40
N PRO A 329 14.35 -43.22 22.68
CA PRO A 329 13.11 -43.89 22.34
C PRO A 329 11.92 -43.17 23.01
N PRO A 330 10.75 -43.08 22.35
CA PRO A 330 9.58 -42.42 22.92
C PRO A 330 9.13 -43.15 24.18
N VAL A 331 8.93 -42.40 25.27
CA VAL A 331 8.37 -42.93 26.51
C VAL A 331 6.86 -43.11 26.30
N PRO A 332 6.25 -44.25 26.70
CA PRO A 332 4.81 -44.46 26.60
C PRO A 332 4.05 -43.31 27.26
N GLY A 333 3.16 -42.66 26.51
CA GLY A 333 2.34 -41.56 27.02
C GLY A 333 1.23 -42.07 27.95
N LYS A 334 0.64 -41.17 28.74
CA LYS A 334 -0.49 -41.46 29.65
C LYS A 334 -1.71 -42.15 29.01
N ILE A 335 -1.83 -42.10 27.68
CA ILE A 335 -2.92 -42.72 26.92
C ILE A 335 -2.69 -44.22 26.61
N THR A 336 -1.43 -44.67 26.69
CA THR A 336 -1.03 -46.04 26.33
C THR A 336 -1.79 -47.12 27.11
N PRO A 337 -2.02 -46.98 28.44
CA PRO A 337 -2.79 -47.97 29.21
C PRO A 337 -4.27 -48.12 28.79
N PHE A 338 -4.82 -47.11 28.10
CA PHE A 338 -6.23 -47.09 27.68
C PHE A 338 -6.41 -47.47 26.20
N ALA A 339 -5.30 -47.79 25.51
CA ALA A 339 -5.27 -48.08 24.07
C ALA A 339 -6.19 -49.24 23.69
N ASP A 340 -6.13 -50.35 24.44
CA ASP A 340 -6.88 -51.58 24.13
C ASP A 340 -8.38 -51.40 24.33
N TYR A 341 -8.78 -50.68 25.39
CA TYR A 341 -10.18 -50.32 25.62
C TYR A 341 -10.71 -49.44 24.48
N MET A 342 -9.93 -48.44 24.06
CA MET A 342 -10.32 -47.56 22.96
C MET A 342 -10.43 -48.34 21.63
N GLN A 343 -9.55 -49.32 21.37
CA GLN A 343 -9.64 -50.19 20.19
C GLN A 343 -10.88 -51.07 20.23
N LEU A 344 -11.22 -51.64 21.39
CA LEU A 344 -12.42 -52.45 21.57
C LEU A 344 -13.69 -51.64 21.29
N ARG A 345 -13.79 -50.44 21.87
CA ARG A 345 -14.92 -49.53 21.63
C ARG A 345 -14.99 -49.03 20.19
N TRP A 346 -13.84 -48.86 19.54
CA TRP A 346 -13.76 -48.53 18.12
C TRP A 346 -14.33 -49.65 17.26
N LYS A 347 -13.93 -50.91 17.49
CA LYS A 347 -14.48 -52.08 16.79
C LYS A 347 -15.98 -52.27 17.06
N ALA A 348 -16.47 -51.88 18.22
CA ALA A 348 -17.89 -51.86 18.57
C ALA A 348 -18.68 -50.68 17.94
N GLY A 349 -18.07 -49.87 17.07
CA GLY A 349 -18.74 -48.80 16.32
C GLY A 349 -18.73 -47.42 16.99
N CYS A 350 -18.06 -47.24 18.13
CA CYS A 350 -17.93 -45.94 18.78
C CYS A 350 -16.79 -45.13 18.14
N HIS A 351 -17.11 -44.38 17.08
CA HIS A 351 -16.12 -43.54 16.37
C HIS A 351 -16.01 -42.11 16.92
N ASN A 352 -16.75 -41.75 17.98
CA ASN A 352 -16.77 -40.41 18.55
C ASN A 352 -15.66 -40.22 19.60
N ALA A 353 -14.62 -39.46 19.24
CA ALA A 353 -13.48 -39.19 20.13
C ALA A 353 -13.84 -38.47 21.43
N ALA A 354 -14.89 -37.62 21.44
CA ALA A 354 -15.35 -36.96 22.66
C ALA A 354 -16.08 -37.92 23.60
N GLN A 355 -16.76 -38.92 23.04
CA GLN A 355 -17.38 -39.99 23.82
C GLN A 355 -16.31 -40.92 24.41
N LEU A 356 -15.35 -41.37 23.60
CA LEU A 356 -14.22 -42.17 24.07
C LEU A 356 -13.45 -41.46 25.19
N PHE A 357 -13.24 -40.14 25.08
CA PHE A 357 -12.60 -39.34 26.14
C PHE A 357 -13.37 -39.38 27.47
N ARG A 358 -14.70 -39.28 27.44
CA ARG A 358 -15.52 -39.39 28.67
C ARG A 358 -15.44 -40.78 29.28
N GLU A 359 -15.46 -41.81 28.43
CA GLU A 359 -15.44 -43.21 28.86
C GLU A 359 -14.10 -43.60 29.49
N ILE A 360 -12.97 -43.23 28.86
CA ILE A 360 -11.65 -43.46 29.48
C ILE A 360 -11.41 -42.54 30.67
N GLY A 361 -12.01 -41.35 30.69
CA GLY A 361 -12.01 -40.45 31.85
C GLY A 361 -12.66 -41.10 33.07
N ALA A 362 -13.78 -41.80 32.88
CA ALA A 362 -14.42 -42.59 33.93
C ALA A 362 -13.56 -43.80 34.38
N LEU A 363 -12.70 -44.32 33.50
CA LEU A 363 -11.72 -45.37 33.80
C LEU A 363 -10.40 -44.82 34.42
N GLY A 364 -10.34 -43.52 34.73
CA GLY A 364 -9.21 -42.89 35.43
C GLY A 364 -8.20 -42.16 34.54
N TYR A 365 -8.54 -41.87 33.27
CA TYR A 365 -7.69 -41.05 32.41
C TYR A 365 -7.75 -39.56 32.77
N ASP A 366 -6.61 -38.98 33.15
CA ASP A 366 -6.46 -37.57 33.54
C ASP A 366 -5.88 -36.67 32.42
N GLY A 367 -5.77 -37.19 31.20
CA GLY A 367 -5.16 -36.48 30.07
C GLY A 367 -6.13 -35.58 29.31
N SER A 368 -5.69 -35.10 28.14
CA SER A 368 -6.46 -34.10 27.39
C SER A 368 -7.35 -34.72 26.29
N PRO A 369 -8.51 -34.11 25.95
CA PRO A 369 -9.34 -34.53 24.81
C PRO A 369 -8.61 -34.49 23.46
N SER A 370 -7.54 -33.69 23.36
CA SER A 370 -6.72 -33.56 22.16
C SER A 370 -5.81 -34.79 21.96
N GLN A 371 -5.32 -35.39 23.05
CA GLN A 371 -4.52 -36.63 22.98
C GLN A 371 -5.36 -37.82 22.51
N VAL A 372 -6.61 -37.92 22.97
CA VAL A 372 -7.56 -38.94 22.49
C VAL A 372 -7.85 -38.77 21.00
N ARG A 373 -8.09 -37.53 20.55
CA ARG A 373 -8.29 -37.22 19.12
C ARG A 373 -7.09 -37.58 18.27
N ALA A 374 -5.88 -37.28 18.73
CA ALA A 374 -4.66 -37.64 18.02
C ALA A 374 -4.46 -39.16 17.96
N PHE A 375 -4.78 -39.88 19.03
CA PHE A 375 -4.62 -41.34 19.10
C PHE A 375 -5.55 -42.11 18.16
N VAL A 376 -6.80 -41.66 18.00
CA VAL A 376 -7.77 -42.32 17.10
C VAL A 376 -7.72 -41.82 15.65
N GLN A 377 -6.93 -40.78 15.36
CA GLN A 377 -6.80 -40.22 14.01
C GLN A 377 -6.32 -41.27 12.97
N PRO A 378 -5.32 -42.12 13.24
CA PRO A 378 -4.89 -43.15 12.30
C PRO A 378 -6.00 -44.17 12.01
N TRP A 379 -6.83 -44.52 13.01
CA TRP A 379 -7.93 -45.46 12.84
C TRP A 379 -9.03 -44.91 11.93
N ARG A 380 -9.23 -43.58 11.92
CA ARG A 380 -10.13 -42.91 10.97
C ARG A 380 -9.61 -42.94 9.55
N ALA A 381 -8.30 -42.83 9.36
CA ALA A 381 -7.67 -42.90 8.05
C ALA A 381 -7.79 -44.30 7.43
N LEU A 382 -7.76 -45.36 8.26
CA LEU A 382 -7.90 -46.75 7.83
C LEU A 382 -9.36 -47.19 7.59
N ALA A 383 -10.34 -46.54 8.20
CA ALA A 383 -11.73 -47.00 8.23
C ALA A 383 -12.60 -46.59 7.03
N GLY A 384 -12.08 -45.85 6.04
CA GLY A 384 -12.70 -45.63 4.71
C GLY A 384 -14.17 -45.22 4.66
N THR A 385 -14.75 -44.74 5.77
CA THR A 385 -16.20 -44.53 5.88
C THR A 385 -16.51 -43.12 5.42
N SER A 386 -17.20 -43.00 4.28
CA SER A 386 -17.72 -41.73 3.74
C SER A 386 -18.75 -41.14 4.72
N VAL A 387 -18.27 -40.33 5.67
CA VAL A 387 -19.15 -39.65 6.63
C VAL A 387 -19.87 -38.53 5.89
N VAL A 388 -21.07 -38.80 5.39
CA VAL A 388 -21.99 -37.79 4.85
C VAL A 388 -22.05 -36.58 5.79
N ARG A 389 -21.65 -35.40 5.32
CA ARG A 389 -21.54 -34.19 6.14
C ARG A 389 -22.41 -33.08 5.55
N ARG A 390 -23.16 -32.39 6.41
CA ARG A 390 -23.86 -31.15 6.02
C ARG A 390 -22.85 -30.11 5.53
N ALA A 391 -23.13 -29.52 4.38
CA ALA A 391 -22.34 -28.42 3.83
C ALA A 391 -22.22 -27.29 4.86
N SER A 392 -21.06 -26.63 4.92
CA SER A 392 -21.01 -25.35 5.62
C SER A 392 -21.85 -24.36 4.83
N TRP A 393 -22.68 -23.56 5.50
CA TRP A 393 -23.42 -22.49 4.84
C TRP A 393 -22.49 -21.49 4.12
N LYS A 394 -21.23 -21.36 4.58
CA LYS A 394 -20.20 -20.58 3.87
C LYS A 394 -19.86 -21.15 2.50
N ASP A 395 -19.80 -22.48 2.39
CA ASP A 395 -19.46 -23.19 1.14
C ASP A 395 -20.62 -23.07 0.15
N VAL A 396 -21.85 -23.25 0.64
CA VAL A 396 -23.09 -23.04 -0.12
C VAL A 396 -23.19 -21.61 -0.65
N ARG A 397 -23.03 -20.63 0.25
CA ARG A 397 -23.06 -19.21 -0.10
C ARG A 397 -22.03 -18.87 -1.16
N TRP A 398 -20.81 -19.41 -1.06
CA TRP A 398 -19.77 -19.21 -2.07
C TRP A 398 -20.14 -19.84 -3.42
N ALA A 399 -20.64 -21.07 -3.43
CA ALA A 399 -21.07 -21.75 -4.65
C ALA A 399 -22.19 -21.00 -5.38
N ILE A 400 -23.19 -20.52 -4.64
CA ILE A 400 -24.32 -19.76 -5.18
C ILE A 400 -23.86 -18.39 -5.73
N LEU A 401 -22.95 -17.70 -5.03
CA LEU A 401 -22.37 -16.43 -5.48
C LEU A 401 -21.43 -16.59 -6.68
N CYS A 402 -20.71 -17.70 -6.80
CA CYS A 402 -19.76 -17.93 -7.87
C CYS A 402 -20.50 -17.96 -9.23
N PRO A 403 -19.98 -17.31 -10.29
CA PRO A 403 -20.53 -17.46 -11.64
C PRO A 403 -20.56 -18.93 -12.05
N PRO A 404 -21.62 -19.41 -12.71
CA PRO A 404 -21.71 -20.80 -13.17
C PRO A 404 -20.45 -21.26 -13.93
N GLU A 405 -19.84 -20.40 -14.74
CA GLU A 405 -18.68 -20.73 -15.57
C GLU A 405 -17.37 -20.85 -14.79
N ARG A 406 -17.36 -20.49 -13.49
CA ARG A 406 -16.20 -20.58 -12.60
C ARG A 406 -16.40 -21.59 -11.47
N ARG A 407 -17.52 -22.32 -11.45
CA ARG A 407 -17.77 -23.36 -10.45
C ARG A 407 -16.98 -24.61 -10.82
N ASN A 408 -16.44 -25.28 -9.79
CA ASN A 408 -15.98 -26.66 -9.94
C ASN A 408 -17.21 -27.63 -9.86
N PRO A 409 -17.06 -28.92 -10.22
CA PRO A 409 -18.17 -29.87 -10.21
C PRO A 409 -18.92 -29.94 -8.87
N ILE A 410 -18.18 -29.96 -7.76
CA ILE A 410 -18.75 -29.98 -6.40
C ILE A 410 -19.57 -28.72 -6.12
N GLN A 411 -19.08 -27.54 -6.51
CA GLN A 411 -19.81 -26.27 -6.35
C GLN A 411 -21.03 -26.21 -7.26
N GLN A 412 -20.98 -26.86 -8.42
CA GLN A 412 -22.11 -26.95 -9.34
C GLN A 412 -23.24 -27.75 -8.71
N GLU A 413 -22.95 -28.94 -8.21
CA GLU A 413 -23.88 -29.81 -7.49
C GLU A 413 -24.38 -29.13 -6.21
N LEU A 414 -23.47 -28.55 -5.42
CA LEU A 414 -23.81 -27.88 -4.17
C LEU A 414 -24.76 -26.70 -4.40
N ALA A 415 -24.54 -25.91 -5.45
CA ALA A 415 -25.42 -24.81 -5.81
C ALA A 415 -26.78 -25.34 -6.30
N ALA A 416 -26.81 -26.36 -7.15
CA ALA A 416 -28.05 -26.94 -7.67
C ALA A 416 -28.91 -27.52 -6.54
N GLU A 417 -28.34 -28.40 -5.71
CA GLU A 417 -29.04 -29.03 -4.57
C GLU A 417 -29.53 -27.98 -3.56
N SER A 418 -28.72 -26.94 -3.30
CA SER A 418 -29.14 -25.85 -2.41
C SER A 418 -30.35 -25.08 -2.93
N LEU A 419 -30.43 -24.85 -4.24
CA LEU A 419 -31.52 -24.11 -4.88
C LEU A 419 -32.77 -24.98 -5.08
N ASP A 420 -32.62 -26.30 -5.12
CA ASP A 420 -33.75 -27.25 -5.14
C ASP A 420 -34.36 -27.38 -3.74
N ILE A 421 -33.53 -27.50 -2.70
CA ILE A 421 -33.99 -27.54 -1.30
C ILE A 421 -34.62 -26.19 -0.88
N ASN A 422 -34.08 -25.08 -1.37
CA ASN A 422 -34.51 -23.74 -0.99
C ASN A 422 -35.03 -22.97 -2.23
N PRO A 423 -36.25 -23.28 -2.73
CA PRO A 423 -36.77 -22.69 -3.97
C PRO A 423 -36.90 -21.16 -3.90
N GLU A 424 -37.18 -20.60 -2.72
CA GLU A 424 -37.19 -19.15 -2.51
C GLU A 424 -35.83 -18.50 -2.87
N LEU A 425 -34.71 -19.17 -2.60
CA LEU A 425 -33.37 -18.64 -2.86
C LEU A 425 -33.04 -18.53 -4.36
N ARG A 426 -33.76 -19.28 -5.20
CA ARG A 426 -33.59 -19.29 -6.66
C ARG A 426 -33.83 -17.94 -7.28
N GLU A 427 -34.89 -17.25 -6.88
CA GLU A 427 -35.21 -15.92 -7.41
C GLU A 427 -34.08 -14.92 -7.10
N ALA A 428 -33.57 -14.90 -5.86
CA ALA A 428 -32.46 -14.02 -5.46
C ALA A 428 -31.16 -14.37 -6.20
N HIS A 429 -30.88 -15.67 -6.38
CA HIS A 429 -29.73 -16.16 -7.13
C HIS A 429 -29.79 -15.73 -8.60
N ASP A 430 -30.94 -15.92 -9.25
CA ASP A 430 -31.15 -15.55 -10.64
C ASP A 430 -31.01 -14.04 -10.85
N LEU A 431 -31.61 -13.23 -9.98
CA LEU A 431 -31.45 -11.76 -10.02
C LEU A 431 -29.97 -11.38 -9.90
N PHE A 432 -29.23 -11.99 -8.98
CA PHE A 432 -27.81 -11.72 -8.79
C PHE A 432 -26.97 -12.12 -10.02
N GLN A 433 -27.17 -13.33 -10.56
CA GLN A 433 -26.39 -13.84 -11.70
C GLN A 433 -26.71 -13.08 -13.00
N ARG A 434 -27.99 -12.78 -13.26
CA ARG A 434 -28.40 -11.95 -14.41
C ARG A 434 -27.76 -10.56 -14.36
N PHE A 435 -27.73 -9.93 -13.18
CA PHE A 435 -27.07 -8.64 -13.03
C PHE A 435 -25.56 -8.71 -13.34
N ARG A 436 -24.89 -9.77 -12.88
CA ARG A 436 -23.47 -10.01 -13.21
C ARG A 436 -23.26 -10.19 -14.71
N ALA A 437 -24.16 -10.90 -15.39
CA ALA A 437 -24.11 -11.07 -16.85
C ALA A 437 -24.25 -9.73 -17.56
N ILE A 438 -25.21 -8.89 -17.18
CA ILE A 438 -25.41 -7.53 -17.71
C ILE A 438 -24.11 -6.71 -17.64
N LEU A 439 -23.43 -6.71 -16.50
CA LEU A 439 -22.17 -5.96 -16.33
C LEU A 439 -20.99 -6.58 -17.08
N ARG A 440 -20.92 -7.91 -17.16
CA ARG A 440 -19.85 -8.62 -17.87
C ARG A 440 -19.95 -8.41 -19.38
N GLU A 441 -21.16 -8.48 -19.91
CA GLU A 441 -21.47 -8.40 -21.35
C GLU A 441 -21.68 -6.95 -21.82
N ARG A 442 -21.72 -5.99 -20.89
CA ARG A 442 -21.97 -4.55 -21.16
C ARG A 442 -23.23 -4.30 -21.98
N ARG A 443 -24.34 -4.92 -21.55
CA ARG A 443 -25.66 -4.82 -22.20
C ARG A 443 -26.62 -3.93 -21.41
N PRO A 444 -26.50 -2.58 -21.48
CA PRO A 444 -27.36 -1.65 -20.73
C PRO A 444 -28.85 -1.83 -21.01
N GLU A 445 -29.22 -2.30 -22.21
CA GLU A 445 -30.60 -2.55 -22.65
C GLU A 445 -31.34 -3.59 -21.79
N ASN A 446 -30.60 -4.50 -21.14
CA ASN A 446 -31.18 -5.52 -20.26
C ASN A 446 -31.45 -5.00 -18.84
N LEU A 447 -30.94 -3.81 -18.49
CA LEU A 447 -31.03 -3.26 -17.14
C LEU A 447 -32.47 -2.86 -16.75
N PRO A 448 -33.28 -2.18 -17.60
CA PRO A 448 -34.67 -1.85 -17.25
C PRO A 448 -35.51 -3.09 -16.91
N ARG A 449 -35.38 -4.15 -17.72
CA ARG A 449 -36.05 -5.43 -17.46
C ARG A 449 -35.60 -6.06 -16.14
N TRP A 450 -34.31 -5.99 -15.83
CA TRP A 450 -33.79 -6.48 -14.55
C TRP A 450 -34.33 -5.68 -13.37
N ILE A 451 -34.43 -4.35 -13.50
CA ILE A 451 -34.99 -3.46 -12.47
C ILE A 451 -36.47 -3.79 -12.22
N GLU A 452 -37.25 -4.01 -13.28
CA GLU A 452 -38.66 -4.41 -13.19
C GLU A 452 -38.79 -5.72 -12.40
N GLN A 453 -38.02 -6.75 -12.77
CA GLN A 453 -37.99 -8.04 -12.05
C GLN A 453 -37.60 -7.88 -10.58
N ALA A 454 -36.58 -7.07 -10.29
CA ALA A 454 -36.15 -6.81 -8.92
C ALA A 454 -37.22 -6.05 -8.10
N SER A 455 -38.02 -5.19 -8.75
CA SER A 455 -39.07 -4.38 -8.11
C SER A 455 -40.28 -5.19 -7.64
N VAL A 456 -40.61 -6.28 -8.35
CA VAL A 456 -41.70 -7.21 -8.00
C VAL A 456 -41.21 -8.43 -7.22
N SER A 457 -39.90 -8.57 -7.02
CA SER A 457 -39.32 -9.72 -6.34
C SER A 457 -39.82 -9.89 -4.91
N SER A 458 -39.75 -11.12 -4.39
CA SER A 458 -40.15 -11.45 -3.02
C SER A 458 -39.32 -10.72 -1.95
N PHE A 459 -38.15 -10.20 -2.31
CA PHE A 459 -37.14 -9.70 -1.37
C PHE A 459 -37.16 -8.18 -1.20
N PRO A 460 -37.43 -7.65 0.01
CA PRO A 460 -37.41 -6.21 0.28
C PRO A 460 -36.09 -5.53 -0.10
N SER A 461 -34.96 -6.22 0.04
CA SER A 461 -33.64 -5.70 -0.31
C SER A 461 -33.50 -5.38 -1.80
N PHE A 462 -33.98 -6.29 -2.67
CA PHE A 462 -34.00 -6.08 -4.13
C PHE A 462 -35.04 -5.04 -4.54
N ARG A 463 -36.23 -5.00 -3.93
CA ARG A 463 -37.23 -3.96 -4.21
C ARG A 463 -36.72 -2.55 -3.88
N ARG A 464 -36.07 -2.38 -2.72
CA ARG A 464 -35.40 -1.11 -2.36
C ARG A 464 -34.31 -0.76 -3.37
N LEU A 465 -33.49 -1.75 -3.76
CA LEU A 465 -32.43 -1.54 -4.72
C LEU A 465 -32.97 -1.08 -6.08
N ALA A 466 -34.02 -1.73 -6.59
CA ALA A 466 -34.70 -1.37 -7.84
C ALA A 466 -35.18 0.09 -7.82
N LYS A 467 -35.80 0.54 -6.72
CA LYS A 467 -36.20 1.94 -6.54
C LYS A 467 -35.01 2.90 -6.66
N THR A 468 -33.89 2.57 -6.01
CA THR A 468 -32.69 3.42 -6.08
C THR A 468 -32.03 3.40 -7.46
N PHE A 469 -32.05 2.27 -8.17
CA PHE A 469 -31.52 2.17 -9.53
C PHE A 469 -32.39 2.97 -10.50
N THR A 470 -33.71 2.92 -10.33
CA THR A 470 -34.67 3.71 -11.12
C THR A 470 -34.45 5.20 -10.93
N ALA A 471 -34.25 5.65 -9.69
CA ALA A 471 -33.98 7.07 -9.40
C ALA A 471 -32.67 7.59 -10.03
N ASP A 472 -31.74 6.71 -10.35
CA ASP A 472 -30.42 7.05 -10.93
C ASP A 472 -30.20 6.36 -12.29
N LEU A 473 -31.28 6.04 -13.01
CA LEU A 473 -31.26 5.10 -14.13
C LEU A 473 -30.26 5.50 -15.21
N LYS A 474 -30.23 6.78 -15.60
CA LYS A 474 -29.31 7.30 -16.61
C LYS A 474 -27.85 7.00 -16.26
N ALA A 475 -27.45 7.25 -15.00
CA ALA A 475 -26.08 7.01 -14.57
C ALA A 475 -25.76 5.51 -14.42
N VAL A 476 -26.75 4.70 -13.99
CA VAL A 476 -26.57 3.25 -13.90
C VAL A 476 -26.39 2.64 -15.29
N MET A 477 -27.21 3.03 -16.27
CA MET A 477 -27.07 2.59 -17.67
C MET A 477 -25.70 3.00 -18.23
N ALA A 478 -25.31 4.26 -18.05
CA ALA A 478 -24.01 4.77 -18.44
C ALA A 478 -22.84 4.00 -17.75
N GLY A 479 -23.05 3.56 -16.51
CA GLY A 479 -22.11 2.69 -15.77
C GLY A 479 -21.91 1.31 -16.40
N VAL A 480 -22.91 0.77 -17.10
CA VAL A 480 -22.80 -0.51 -17.83
C VAL A 480 -22.16 -0.30 -19.21
N GLU A 481 -22.54 0.80 -19.88
CA GLU A 481 -22.17 1.10 -21.25
C GLU A 481 -20.72 1.60 -21.40
N HIS A 482 -20.33 2.59 -20.58
CA HIS A 482 -19.03 3.24 -20.72
C HIS A 482 -17.90 2.47 -20.04
N GLU A 483 -16.68 2.65 -20.55
CA GLU A 483 -15.48 2.02 -20.00
C GLU A 483 -14.98 2.67 -18.69
N TRP A 484 -15.38 3.90 -18.43
CA TRP A 484 -14.91 4.69 -17.30
C TRP A 484 -15.40 4.13 -15.96
N SER A 485 -14.53 4.13 -14.95
CA SER A 485 -14.85 3.73 -13.57
C SER A 485 -13.98 4.47 -12.57
N THR A 486 -14.32 4.38 -11.28
CA THR A 486 -13.50 5.01 -10.22
C THR A 486 -12.22 4.23 -9.92
N GLY A 487 -11.88 3.16 -10.66
CA GLY A 487 -10.69 2.35 -10.37
C GLY A 487 -9.38 3.15 -10.35
N LYS A 488 -9.23 4.16 -11.24
CA LYS A 488 -8.10 5.11 -11.19
C LYS A 488 -8.16 6.00 -9.94
N VAL A 489 -9.35 6.44 -9.54
CA VAL A 489 -9.59 7.22 -8.32
C VAL A 489 -9.23 6.40 -7.08
N GLU A 490 -9.64 5.12 -7.01
CA GLU A 490 -9.31 4.22 -5.90
C GLU A 490 -7.80 3.99 -5.76
N GLY A 491 -7.09 3.86 -6.89
CA GLY A 491 -5.63 3.82 -6.91
C GLY A 491 -5.02 5.09 -6.28
N GLN A 492 -5.56 6.26 -6.63
CA GLN A 492 -5.13 7.52 -6.03
C GLN A 492 -5.53 7.63 -4.55
N ILE A 493 -6.72 7.19 -4.13
CA ILE A 493 -7.13 7.14 -2.72
C ILE A 493 -6.19 6.24 -1.92
N THR A 494 -5.74 5.13 -2.48
CA THR A 494 -4.76 4.24 -1.85
C THR A 494 -3.44 4.96 -1.61
N ARG A 495 -3.01 5.79 -2.56
CA ARG A 495 -1.85 6.66 -2.42
C ARG A 495 -2.08 7.79 -1.41
N VAL A 496 -3.27 8.39 -1.35
CA VAL A 496 -3.64 9.36 -0.29
C VAL A 496 -3.51 8.68 1.09
N LYS A 497 -4.01 7.45 1.24
CA LYS A 497 -3.86 6.67 2.48
C LYS A 497 -2.37 6.47 2.84
N LEU A 498 -1.51 6.20 1.87
CA LEU A 498 -0.06 6.10 2.09
C LEU A 498 0.56 7.43 2.57
N LEU A 499 0.29 8.54 1.88
CA LEU A 499 0.80 9.87 2.27
C LEU A 499 0.38 10.24 3.69
N LYS A 500 -0.87 9.93 4.05
CA LYS A 500 -1.38 10.14 5.41
C LYS A 500 -0.67 9.27 6.44
N ARG A 501 -0.36 8.01 6.12
CA ARG A 501 0.40 7.11 7.01
C ARG A 501 1.83 7.59 7.21
N ILE A 502 2.49 8.05 6.15
CA ILE A 502 3.83 8.68 6.21
C ILE A 502 3.80 9.91 7.13
N GLY A 503 2.75 10.72 7.06
CA GLY A 503 2.56 11.88 7.94
C GLY A 503 1.99 11.57 9.34
N TYR A 504 1.87 10.29 9.73
CA TYR A 504 1.23 9.84 10.98
C TYR A 504 -0.17 10.44 11.22
N GLY A 505 -0.90 10.79 10.16
CA GLY A 505 -2.20 11.44 10.24
C GLY A 505 -2.19 12.89 10.75
N ARG A 506 -1.02 13.54 10.84
CA ARG A 506 -0.85 14.91 11.39
C ARG A 506 -0.69 16.00 10.32
N SER A 507 -1.07 15.73 9.07
CA SER A 507 -1.06 16.74 8.00
C SER A 507 -2.29 17.65 8.08
N SER A 508 -2.09 18.97 7.99
CA SER A 508 -3.20 19.88 7.66
C SER A 508 -3.76 19.55 6.28
N PHE A 509 -4.99 19.99 5.99
CA PHE A 509 -5.63 19.74 4.70
C PHE A 509 -4.80 20.33 3.55
N ASP A 510 -4.34 21.57 3.67
CA ASP A 510 -3.54 22.24 2.62
C ASP A 510 -2.22 21.52 2.33
N LEU A 511 -1.55 21.02 3.38
CA LEU A 511 -0.33 20.24 3.22
C LEU A 511 -0.62 18.91 2.52
N LEU A 512 -1.71 18.24 2.89
CA LEU A 512 -2.14 17.00 2.26
C LEU A 512 -2.50 17.23 0.79
N ARG A 513 -3.22 18.33 0.49
CA ARG A 513 -3.57 18.77 -0.85
C ARG A 513 -2.33 18.99 -1.70
N ALA A 514 -1.41 19.84 -1.24
CA ALA A 514 -0.14 20.08 -1.94
C ALA A 514 0.62 18.78 -2.22
N ARG A 515 0.69 17.87 -1.25
CA ARG A 515 1.38 16.59 -1.41
C ARG A 515 0.73 15.66 -2.42
N ILE A 516 -0.60 15.64 -2.50
CA ILE A 516 -1.35 14.80 -3.44
C ILE A 516 -1.18 15.31 -4.87
N LEU A 517 -1.31 16.63 -5.06
CA LEU A 517 -1.26 17.25 -6.38
C LEU A 517 0.15 17.32 -6.96
N ALA A 518 1.17 17.61 -6.13
CA ALA A 518 2.53 17.74 -6.61
C ALA A 518 3.28 16.40 -6.73
N ALA A 519 2.77 15.31 -6.14
CA ALA A 519 3.48 14.06 -6.24
C ALA A 519 3.29 13.45 -7.67
N PRO A 520 4.35 12.95 -8.30
CA PRO A 520 4.28 12.37 -9.63
C PRO A 520 3.35 11.16 -9.68
N CYS A 521 2.54 11.04 -10.73
CA CYS A 521 1.63 9.91 -10.93
C CYS A 521 2.20 8.99 -12.02
N GLY A 522 2.40 7.71 -11.70
CA GLY A 522 2.63 6.64 -12.69
C GLY A 522 3.83 5.75 -12.36
N ARG A 523 3.83 4.53 -12.94
CA ARG A 523 4.92 3.54 -12.85
C ARG A 523 6.25 4.01 -13.47
N GLY A 524 6.30 5.22 -14.04
CA GLY A 524 7.48 5.77 -14.74
C GLY A 524 8.14 7.00 -14.10
N THR A 525 7.52 7.64 -13.12
CA THR A 525 8.14 8.79 -12.41
C THR A 525 8.73 8.32 -11.10
N CYS A 526 9.95 7.79 -11.18
CA CYS A 526 10.71 7.38 -10.01
C CYS A 526 10.92 8.58 -9.06
N PRO A 527 10.78 8.44 -7.73
CA PRO A 527 11.20 9.46 -6.77
C PRO A 527 12.61 10.02 -7.04
N ALA A 528 13.49 9.18 -7.60
CA ALA A 528 14.82 9.58 -8.05
C ALA A 528 14.80 10.60 -9.20
N SER A 529 13.81 10.58 -10.11
CA SER A 529 13.72 11.59 -11.17
C SER A 529 13.27 12.95 -10.64
N VAL A 530 12.45 12.99 -9.59
CA VAL A 530 12.10 14.23 -8.88
C VAL A 530 13.31 14.81 -8.17
N LEU A 531 14.05 13.98 -7.45
CA LEU A 531 15.27 14.40 -6.76
C LEU A 531 16.36 14.80 -7.75
N ALA A 532 16.52 14.05 -8.85
CA ALA A 532 17.47 14.36 -9.91
C ALA A 532 17.10 15.67 -10.64
N ARG A 533 15.82 15.94 -10.87
CA ARG A 533 15.36 17.24 -11.40
C ARG A 533 15.53 18.38 -10.39
N ALA A 534 15.42 18.11 -9.10
CA ALA A 534 15.71 19.10 -8.05
C ALA A 534 17.21 19.40 -7.90
N LEU A 535 18.08 18.40 -8.15
CA LEU A 535 19.54 18.53 -8.11
C LEU A 535 20.12 19.10 -9.41
N ARG A 536 19.49 18.81 -10.54
CA ARG A 536 19.69 19.48 -11.82
C ARG A 536 18.80 20.73 -11.85
N VAL A 537 19.11 21.73 -11.03
CA VAL A 537 18.58 23.08 -11.26
C VAL A 537 18.77 23.36 -12.74
N GLU A 538 17.65 23.58 -13.43
CA GLU A 538 17.51 23.57 -14.88
C GLU A 538 18.74 24.20 -15.55
N ALA A 539 19.49 23.35 -16.26
CA ALA A 539 20.51 23.78 -17.19
C ALA A 539 19.85 24.50 -18.38
#